data_AF-A0A843I6V0-F1
#
_entry.id   AF-A0A843I6V0-F1
#
_cell.length_a   1.000
_cell.length_b   1.000
_cell.length_c   1.000
_cell.angle_alpha   90.00
_cell.angle_beta   90.00
_cell.angle_gamma   90.00
#
_symmetry.space_group_name_H-M   'P 1'
#
loop_
_entity.id
_entity.type
_entity.pdbx_description
1 polymer ?
#
loop_
_entity_poly.entity_id
_entity_poly.type
_entity_poly.pdbx_seq_one_letter_code
_entity_poly.pdbx_strand_id
1 'polypeptide(L)'
;MDGETSRDIAASPSMRAYFAQLQQEIDACYTLANSARRKGCDPELTVEIPQALDLAARVEQLVGPKGIAPKIRVATQKIGNRELVSLEISRMIADRKTYHFDTIEQALDQAIRTGLAILTEGVLVAPLEGIAEVRVGRNNDGTNYVDLYFSGPIRSAGGTGQAMSVLIADVVRRDLGIGRYIATQGEIERLKEEIPLYKRVQHLQYLPSVDEIDLIMKNCPICINGEGTEDEEVAGYRDLPRVGTNRLRGGACLVIAEGLCLKAPKINKHIKKLKLPGWEFLEHFATKGVEPSKDSKEIPAIPPSYKYIGEVIAGRPVLSHPSRKGGFRLRYGRARTAGLASTAINPATMFLLDSFITVGTQMKTERPGKGTIGTPCDQIEGPIVLLLNGDLVQINDVKYIRNDIKKIIDLGEILIPYGEFIENNSFLPDSSYVYEWWIQELQTKEGYLPKNTTPAEIITAEQTLQHVIDDKIGRHIDLRNPTPTDAFLLAEQYQVPLHPSSNLFWHDLPVTDHQKLIASIKEQGTLLTEEHL
;
A
#
# COMPACT_ATOMS: atom_id res chain seq x y z
N MET A 1 6.07 36.16 -8.80
CA MET A 1 5.66 34.74 -8.76
C MET A 1 4.19 34.74 -9.12
N ASP A 2 3.91 34.67 -10.42
CA ASP A 2 2.53 34.77 -10.94
C ASP A 2 1.93 33.37 -11.09
N GLY A 3 2.13 32.54 -10.05
CA GLY A 3 1.40 31.29 -9.91
C GLY A 3 0.01 31.64 -9.37
N GLU A 4 -1.03 31.15 -10.04
CA GLU A 4 -2.43 31.24 -9.62
C GLU A 4 -2.55 31.23 -8.10
N THR A 5 -2.99 32.36 -7.54
CA THR A 5 -3.22 32.50 -6.10
C THR A 5 -4.15 31.38 -5.61
N SER A 6 -4.12 31.04 -4.32
CA SER A 6 -5.06 30.08 -3.68
C SER A 6 -6.55 30.34 -3.93
N ARG A 7 -6.89 31.46 -4.59
CA ARG A 7 -8.22 31.88 -5.03
C ARG A 7 -8.80 31.00 -6.15
N ASP A 8 -7.98 30.37 -6.99
CA ASP A 8 -8.45 29.63 -8.18
C ASP A 8 -8.65 28.13 -7.93
N ILE A 9 -8.48 27.67 -6.68
CA ILE A 9 -8.72 26.27 -6.31
C ILE A 9 -10.23 26.03 -6.25
N ALA A 10 -10.69 24.99 -6.96
CA ALA A 10 -12.06 24.49 -6.89
C ALA A 10 -12.36 23.92 -5.49
N ALA A 11 -12.84 24.78 -4.59
CA ALA A 11 -13.10 24.45 -3.19
C ALA A 11 -14.40 25.12 -2.71
N SER A 12 -14.94 24.69 -1.56
CA SER A 12 -16.07 25.39 -0.93
C SER A 12 -15.64 26.79 -0.44
N PRO A 13 -16.57 27.73 -0.22
CA PRO A 13 -16.25 29.02 0.40
C PRO A 13 -15.54 28.88 1.76
N SER A 14 -15.97 27.93 2.59
CA SER A 14 -15.34 27.65 3.90
C SER A 14 -13.90 27.17 3.75
N MET A 15 -13.62 26.30 2.77
CA MET A 15 -12.28 25.78 2.53
C MET A 15 -11.35 26.85 1.94
N ARG A 16 -11.85 27.73 1.06
CA ARG A 16 -11.07 28.89 0.58
C ARG A 16 -10.71 29.85 1.71
N ALA A 17 -11.65 30.11 2.64
CA ALA A 17 -11.38 30.94 3.81
C ALA A 17 -10.29 30.32 4.70
N TYR A 18 -10.35 29.00 4.92
CA TYR A 18 -9.32 28.25 5.64
C TYR A 18 -7.93 28.38 4.99
N PHE A 19 -7.82 28.16 3.67
CA PHE A 19 -6.54 28.33 2.97
C PHE A 19 -6.02 29.77 2.99
N ALA A 20 -6.91 30.77 2.90
CA ALA A 20 -6.52 32.17 2.98
C ALA A 20 -5.95 32.51 4.36
N GLN A 21 -6.55 31.99 5.43
CA GLN A 21 -6.03 32.15 6.80
C GLN A 21 -4.63 31.53 6.93
N LEU A 22 -4.45 30.29 6.48
CA LEU A 22 -3.13 29.64 6.50
C LEU A 22 -2.08 30.43 5.73
N GLN A 23 -2.41 30.93 4.53
CA GLN A 23 -1.47 31.72 3.73
C GLN A 23 -1.07 33.02 4.45
N GLN A 24 -2.02 33.70 5.10
CA GLN A 24 -1.74 34.90 5.86
C GLN A 24 -0.77 34.63 7.03
N GLU A 25 -0.97 33.53 7.76
CA GLU A 25 -0.09 33.12 8.86
C GLU A 25 1.30 32.72 8.34
N ILE A 26 1.37 32.01 7.21
CA ILE A 26 2.64 31.67 6.54
C ILE A 26 3.40 32.93 6.12
N ASP A 27 2.74 33.89 5.48
CA ASP A 27 3.37 35.13 5.00
C ASP A 27 3.92 35.97 6.15
N ALA A 28 3.24 35.98 7.30
CA ALA A 28 3.73 36.60 8.52
C ALA A 28 5.03 35.94 9.02
N CYS A 29 5.08 34.61 9.04
CA CYS A 29 6.28 33.84 9.38
C CYS A 29 7.44 34.12 8.40
N TYR A 30 7.18 34.14 7.09
CA TYR A 30 8.20 34.45 6.07
C TYR A 30 8.73 35.88 6.20
N THR A 31 7.87 36.84 6.53
CA THR A 31 8.26 38.24 6.74
C THR A 31 9.23 38.34 7.92
N LEU A 32 8.91 37.69 9.04
CA LEU A 32 9.76 37.63 10.22
C LEU A 32 11.10 36.95 9.91
N ALA A 33 11.07 35.78 9.27
CA ALA A 33 12.26 35.01 8.93
C ALA A 33 13.19 35.76 7.96
N ASN A 34 12.66 36.41 6.92
CA ASN A 34 13.46 37.23 6.00
C ASN A 34 14.06 38.47 6.69
N SER A 35 13.32 39.09 7.62
CA SER A 35 13.87 40.18 8.44
C SER A 35 15.06 39.72 9.30
N ALA A 36 14.99 38.51 9.83
CA ALA A 36 16.09 37.89 10.57
C ALA A 36 17.29 37.56 9.65
N ARG A 37 17.06 36.86 8.53
CA ARG A 37 18.13 36.48 7.58
C ARG A 37 18.90 37.68 7.04
N ARG A 38 18.23 38.81 6.79
CA ARG A 38 18.85 40.07 6.33
C ARG A 38 19.86 40.67 7.31
N LYS A 39 19.90 40.24 8.57
CA LYS A 39 20.93 40.65 9.53
C LYS A 39 22.31 40.06 9.22
N GLY A 40 22.40 39.07 8.31
CA GLY A 40 23.66 38.49 7.86
C GLY A 40 24.33 37.57 8.88
N CYS A 41 23.54 36.96 9.78
CA CYS A 41 24.05 36.01 10.79
C CYS A 41 23.99 34.54 10.33
N ASP A 42 23.42 34.28 9.14
CA ASP A 42 23.20 32.96 8.56
C ASP A 42 23.86 32.86 7.16
N PRO A 43 24.02 31.65 6.57
CA PRO A 43 24.68 31.47 5.27
C PRO A 43 24.04 32.26 4.12
N GLU A 44 22.72 32.45 4.16
CA GLU A 44 21.96 33.15 3.12
C GLU A 44 21.14 34.31 3.71
N LEU A 45 21.06 35.41 2.95
CA LEU A 45 20.35 36.65 3.34
C LEU A 45 18.82 36.56 3.16
N THR A 46 18.34 35.45 2.60
CA THR A 46 16.93 35.17 2.37
C THR A 46 16.58 33.79 2.90
N VAL A 47 15.28 33.54 3.12
CA VAL A 47 14.80 32.22 3.51
C VAL A 47 15.09 31.21 2.39
N GLU A 48 15.78 30.12 2.72
CA GLU A 48 16.21 29.07 1.79
C GLU A 48 15.15 27.99 1.53
N ILE A 49 14.04 27.99 2.28
CA ILE A 49 12.92 27.07 2.09
C ILE A 49 11.84 27.81 1.27
N PRO A 50 11.72 27.58 -0.05
CA PRO A 50 10.71 28.25 -0.86
C PRO A 50 9.30 27.69 -0.58
N GLN A 51 8.29 28.55 -0.75
CA GLN A 51 6.90 28.09 -0.77
C GLN A 51 6.60 27.46 -2.14
N ALA A 52 5.83 26.38 -2.15
CA ALA A 52 5.30 25.78 -3.36
C ALA A 52 3.84 25.39 -3.14
N LEU A 53 2.96 25.88 -4.01
CA LEU A 53 1.51 25.76 -3.84
C LEU A 53 0.99 24.34 -4.12
N ASP A 54 1.59 23.67 -5.10
CA ASP A 54 1.15 22.37 -5.55
C ASP A 54 2.32 21.47 -5.97
N LEU A 55 1.98 20.24 -6.33
CA LEU A 55 2.91 19.25 -6.87
C LEU A 55 3.75 19.83 -8.01
N ALA A 56 3.08 20.48 -8.96
CA ALA A 56 3.71 20.97 -10.18
C ALA A 56 4.76 22.05 -9.88
N ALA A 57 4.44 22.99 -9.00
CA ALA A 57 5.36 24.01 -8.53
C ALA A 57 6.53 23.40 -7.75
N ARG A 58 6.28 22.40 -6.88
CA ARG A 58 7.36 21.70 -6.17
C ARG A 58 8.34 21.04 -7.14
N VAL A 59 7.83 20.34 -8.16
CA VAL A 59 8.68 19.72 -9.18
C VAL A 59 9.51 20.76 -9.92
N GLU A 60 8.90 21.86 -10.36
CA GLU A 60 9.61 22.93 -11.07
C GLU A 60 10.70 23.58 -10.21
N GLN A 61 10.42 23.84 -8.93
CA GLN A 61 11.41 24.41 -8.00
C GLN A 61 12.52 23.42 -7.63
N LEU A 62 12.17 22.13 -7.50
CA LEU A 62 13.11 21.10 -7.07
C LEU A 62 14.09 20.73 -8.18
N VAL A 63 13.58 20.44 -9.38
CA VAL A 63 14.40 19.91 -10.48
C VAL A 63 14.22 20.66 -11.80
N GLY A 64 13.23 21.53 -11.91
CA GLY A 64 12.90 22.18 -13.19
C GLY A 64 12.32 21.20 -14.23
N PRO A 65 12.42 21.51 -15.54
CA PRO A 65 12.92 22.77 -16.10
C PRO A 65 11.92 23.92 -15.89
N LYS A 66 12.37 25.16 -16.02
CA LYS A 66 11.51 26.36 -15.85
C LYS A 66 10.29 26.31 -16.79
N GLY A 67 9.11 26.62 -16.28
CA GLY A 67 7.84 26.59 -17.00
C GLY A 67 7.25 25.18 -17.17
N ILE A 68 7.75 24.17 -16.44
CA ILE A 68 7.17 22.82 -16.48
C ILE A 68 5.88 22.70 -15.66
N ALA A 69 5.69 23.49 -14.60
CA ALA A 69 4.53 23.35 -13.73
C ALA A 69 3.18 23.45 -14.47
N PRO A 70 2.94 24.44 -15.36
CA PRO A 70 1.69 24.50 -16.13
C PRO A 70 1.45 23.25 -16.98
N LYS A 71 2.50 22.66 -17.55
CA LYS A 71 2.39 21.45 -18.38
C LYS A 71 2.05 20.22 -17.55
N ILE A 72 2.64 20.11 -16.35
CA ILE A 72 2.29 19.05 -15.38
C ILE A 72 0.82 19.16 -14.98
N ARG A 73 0.31 20.37 -14.71
CA ARG A 73 -1.11 20.58 -14.36
C ARG A 73 -2.05 20.11 -15.48
N VAL A 74 -1.78 20.51 -16.72
CA VAL A 74 -2.57 20.11 -17.90
C VAL A 74 -2.54 18.60 -18.09
N ALA A 75 -1.36 17.98 -18.03
CA ALA A 75 -1.23 16.53 -18.14
C ALA A 75 -1.96 15.80 -17.00
N THR A 76 -1.86 16.30 -15.76
CA THR A 76 -2.53 15.73 -14.60
C THR A 76 -4.05 15.76 -14.74
N GLN A 77 -4.61 16.89 -15.19
CA GLN A 77 -6.05 17.02 -15.43
C GLN A 77 -6.56 16.06 -16.52
N LYS A 78 -5.76 15.86 -17.57
CA LYS A 78 -6.14 15.00 -18.71
C LYS A 78 -6.00 13.50 -18.42
N ILE A 79 -4.93 13.11 -17.72
CA ILE A 79 -4.53 11.70 -17.56
C ILE A 79 -4.99 11.13 -16.21
N GLY A 80 -4.98 11.96 -15.16
CA GLY A 80 -5.34 11.62 -13.78
C GLY A 80 -4.35 10.70 -13.04
N ASN A 81 -3.73 9.73 -13.74
CA ASN A 81 -2.77 8.80 -13.13
C ASN A 81 -1.34 9.37 -13.14
N ARG A 82 -0.78 9.53 -11.95
CA ARG A 82 0.54 10.15 -11.72
C ARG A 82 1.69 9.45 -12.43
N GLU A 83 1.70 8.12 -12.46
CA GLU A 83 2.74 7.36 -13.15
C GLU A 83 2.72 7.61 -14.67
N LEU A 84 1.53 7.66 -15.26
CA LEU A 84 1.40 8.02 -16.68
C LEU A 84 1.75 9.48 -16.94
N VAL A 85 1.36 10.40 -16.05
CA VAL A 85 1.75 11.83 -16.13
C VAL A 85 3.28 11.96 -16.11
N SER A 86 3.97 11.25 -15.21
CA SER A 86 5.44 11.30 -15.16
C SER A 86 6.09 10.86 -16.47
N LEU A 87 5.54 9.84 -17.14
CA LEU A 87 6.07 9.34 -18.40
C LEU A 87 5.78 10.32 -19.55
N GLU A 88 4.57 10.85 -19.65
CA GLU A 88 4.21 11.82 -20.70
C GLU A 88 5.06 13.10 -20.59
N ILE A 89 5.22 13.63 -19.38
CA ILE A 89 6.07 14.80 -19.12
C ILE A 89 7.54 14.50 -19.43
N SER A 90 8.05 13.32 -19.06
CA SER A 90 9.43 12.94 -19.37
C SER A 90 9.69 12.88 -20.88
N ARG A 91 8.75 12.31 -21.66
CA ARG A 91 8.85 12.28 -23.14
C ARG A 91 8.86 13.69 -23.74
N MET A 92 7.95 14.54 -23.27
CA MET A 92 7.87 15.93 -23.72
C MET A 92 9.14 16.72 -23.43
N ILE A 93 9.78 16.49 -22.28
CA ILE A 93 11.06 17.13 -21.97
C ILE A 93 12.15 16.62 -22.91
N ALA A 94 12.21 15.31 -23.12
CA ALA A 94 13.23 14.68 -23.93
C ALA A 94 13.09 14.94 -25.45
N ASP A 95 11.92 15.33 -25.94
CA ASP A 95 11.69 15.54 -27.38
C ASP A 95 12.54 16.66 -28.01
N ARG A 96 13.21 17.47 -27.18
CA ARG A 96 14.03 18.64 -27.55
C ARG A 96 13.32 19.70 -28.41
N LYS A 97 12.01 19.58 -28.60
CA LYS A 97 11.15 20.57 -29.27
C LYS A 97 10.61 21.57 -28.27
N THR A 98 10.23 21.06 -27.09
CA THR A 98 9.59 21.86 -26.04
C THR A 98 10.62 22.61 -25.19
N TYR A 99 11.77 21.99 -24.97
CA TYR A 99 12.88 22.51 -24.16
C TYR A 99 14.19 22.32 -24.91
N HIS A 100 15.08 23.30 -24.80
CA HIS A 100 16.40 23.23 -25.42
C HIS A 100 17.43 22.69 -24.42
N PHE A 101 18.22 21.72 -24.88
CA PHE A 101 19.35 21.13 -24.17
C PHE A 101 20.52 21.01 -25.13
N ASP A 102 21.73 21.24 -24.64
CA ASP A 102 22.95 21.22 -25.47
C ASP A 102 23.27 19.78 -25.88
N THR A 103 23.15 18.84 -24.93
CA THR A 103 23.47 17.42 -25.14
C THR A 103 22.25 16.51 -24.96
N ILE A 104 22.37 15.27 -25.46
CA ILE A 104 21.34 14.24 -25.27
C ILE A 104 21.29 13.82 -23.81
N GLU A 105 22.46 13.74 -23.16
CA GLU A 105 22.63 13.43 -21.74
C GLU A 105 21.87 14.43 -20.86
N GLN A 106 21.97 15.73 -21.15
CA GLN A 106 21.22 16.77 -20.40
C GLN A 106 19.72 16.61 -20.55
N ALA A 107 19.23 16.36 -21.77
CA ALA A 107 17.80 16.13 -22.01
C ALA A 107 17.29 14.89 -21.28
N LEU A 108 18.09 13.82 -21.29
CA LEU A 108 17.81 12.55 -20.63
C LEU A 108 17.80 12.71 -19.09
N ASP A 109 18.83 13.34 -18.53
CA ASP A 109 18.93 13.62 -17.09
C ASP A 109 17.73 14.46 -16.61
N GLN A 110 17.45 15.58 -17.28
CA GLN A 110 16.32 16.45 -16.94
C GLN A 110 14.98 15.69 -17.02
N ALA A 111 14.76 14.91 -18.08
CA ALA A 111 13.53 14.14 -18.23
C ALA A 111 13.34 13.12 -17.10
N ILE A 112 14.38 12.35 -16.76
CA ILE A 112 14.33 11.33 -15.71
C ILE A 112 14.10 11.97 -14.33
N ARG A 113 14.85 13.03 -14.00
CA ARG A 113 14.72 13.73 -12.71
C ARG A 113 13.33 14.34 -12.56
N THR A 114 12.81 14.98 -13.61
CA THR A 114 11.46 15.57 -13.58
C THR A 114 10.39 14.49 -13.45
N GLY A 115 10.50 13.39 -14.19
CA GLY A 115 9.59 12.25 -14.08
C GLY A 115 9.59 11.64 -12.67
N LEU A 116 10.78 11.42 -12.11
CA LEU A 116 10.93 10.89 -10.75
C LEU A 116 10.42 11.88 -9.69
N ALA A 117 10.63 13.19 -9.87
CA ALA A 117 10.09 14.23 -8.99
C ALA A 117 8.56 14.24 -8.99
N ILE A 118 7.91 14.08 -10.15
CA ILE A 118 6.44 13.95 -10.22
C ILE A 118 5.96 12.75 -9.41
N LEU A 119 6.65 11.60 -9.52
CA LEU A 119 6.29 10.38 -8.79
C LEU A 119 6.48 10.48 -7.28
N THR A 120 7.52 11.20 -6.87
CA THR A 120 7.91 11.42 -5.47
C THR A 120 7.33 12.70 -4.88
N GLU A 121 6.32 13.24 -5.56
CA GLU A 121 5.56 14.44 -5.19
C GLU A 121 6.35 15.75 -5.09
N GLY A 122 7.58 15.75 -5.58
CA GLY A 122 8.53 16.85 -5.40
C GLY A 122 8.90 17.07 -3.93
N VAL A 123 8.76 16.04 -3.08
CA VAL A 123 9.04 16.12 -1.63
C VAL A 123 10.32 15.38 -1.24
N LEU A 124 10.72 14.39 -2.04
CA LEU A 124 11.86 13.53 -1.73
C LEU A 124 13.14 14.02 -2.41
N VAL A 125 14.28 13.72 -1.80
CA VAL A 125 15.61 14.07 -2.33
C VAL A 125 16.07 13.16 -3.47
N ALA A 126 15.42 12.01 -3.69
CA ALA A 126 15.82 11.04 -4.69
C ALA A 126 16.00 11.58 -6.13
N PRO A 127 15.17 12.52 -6.65
CA PRO A 127 15.41 13.15 -7.95
C PRO A 127 16.68 14.00 -8.02
N LEU A 128 17.19 14.49 -6.88
CA LEU A 128 18.40 15.31 -6.79
C LEU A 128 19.62 14.44 -6.49
N GLU A 129 19.56 13.72 -5.38
CA GLU A 129 20.72 13.01 -4.84
C GLU A 129 20.73 11.54 -5.24
N GLY A 130 19.56 10.92 -5.44
CA GLY A 130 19.44 9.48 -5.70
C GLY A 130 19.94 9.04 -7.07
N ILE A 131 19.92 9.96 -8.05
CA ILE A 131 20.52 9.79 -9.36
C ILE A 131 21.77 10.68 -9.37
N ALA A 132 22.94 10.08 -9.20
CA ALA A 132 24.21 10.80 -9.22
C ALA A 132 24.52 11.31 -10.63
N GLU A 133 24.36 10.46 -11.64
CA GLU A 133 24.68 10.82 -13.01
C GLU A 133 23.89 10.01 -14.04
N VAL A 134 23.68 10.62 -15.21
CA VAL A 134 23.06 9.99 -16.37
C VAL A 134 23.99 10.14 -17.57
N ARG A 135 24.42 9.01 -18.13
CA ARG A 135 25.38 8.96 -19.24
C ARG A 135 24.83 8.17 -20.42
N VAL A 136 25.37 8.43 -21.62
CA VAL A 136 25.20 7.55 -22.78
C VAL A 136 26.48 6.73 -22.97
N GLY A 137 26.39 5.43 -22.70
CA GLY A 137 27.49 4.47 -22.85
C GLY A 137 27.50 3.79 -24.22
N ARG A 138 28.52 2.96 -24.47
CA ARG A 138 28.64 2.13 -25.68
C ARG A 138 28.77 0.65 -25.36
N ASN A 139 27.94 -0.15 -26.03
CA ASN A 139 27.99 -1.61 -26.01
C ASN A 139 29.23 -2.12 -26.76
N ASN A 140 29.54 -3.42 -26.61
CA ASN A 140 30.68 -4.05 -27.29
C ASN A 140 30.47 -4.14 -28.81
N ASP A 141 29.21 -4.12 -29.27
CA ASP A 141 28.83 -4.07 -30.68
C ASP A 141 28.83 -2.65 -31.26
N GLY A 142 29.20 -1.64 -30.45
CA GLY A 142 29.26 -0.23 -30.84
C GLY A 142 27.93 0.53 -30.71
N THR A 143 26.82 -0.13 -30.35
CA THR A 143 25.54 0.56 -30.13
C THR A 143 25.55 1.38 -28.83
N ASN A 144 24.81 2.48 -28.80
CA ASN A 144 24.72 3.33 -27.60
C ASN A 144 23.63 2.80 -26.64
N TYR A 145 23.79 3.04 -25.34
CA TYR A 145 22.77 2.73 -24.31
C TYR A 145 22.77 3.80 -23.21
N VAL A 146 21.74 3.79 -22.36
CA VAL A 146 21.67 4.69 -21.18
C VAL A 146 22.26 4.03 -19.94
N ASP A 147 23.17 4.72 -19.29
CA ASP A 147 23.84 4.34 -18.03
C ASP A 147 23.40 5.27 -16.90
N LEU A 148 22.70 4.72 -15.91
CA LEU A 148 22.20 5.47 -14.75
C LEU A 148 23.05 5.15 -13.53
N TYR A 149 23.72 6.15 -12.99
CA TYR A 149 24.46 6.05 -11.73
C TYR A 149 23.53 6.40 -10.57
N PHE A 150 23.16 5.38 -9.80
CA PHE A 150 22.39 5.55 -8.58
C PHE A 150 23.29 5.68 -7.36
N SER A 151 22.84 6.43 -6.37
CA SER A 151 23.47 6.59 -5.05
C SER A 151 22.56 6.04 -3.94
N GLY A 152 23.04 5.97 -2.70
CA GLY A 152 22.26 5.51 -1.53
C GLY A 152 20.93 6.25 -1.31
N PRO A 153 20.89 7.60 -1.41
CA PRO A 153 19.66 8.39 -1.31
C PRO A 153 18.49 7.96 -2.21
N ILE A 154 18.71 7.19 -3.28
CA ILE A 154 17.61 6.62 -4.09
C ILE A 154 16.64 5.78 -3.26
N ARG A 155 17.05 5.30 -2.07
CA ARG A 155 16.18 4.61 -1.13
C ARG A 155 14.95 5.43 -0.74
N SER A 156 15.08 6.76 -0.66
CA SER A 156 13.99 7.64 -0.25
C SER A 156 12.84 7.65 -1.26
N ALA A 157 13.08 7.34 -2.54
CA ALA A 157 12.04 7.20 -3.57
C ALA A 157 11.09 6.02 -3.30
N GLY A 158 11.50 5.08 -2.44
CA GLY A 158 10.88 3.78 -2.30
C GLY A 158 11.05 2.89 -3.54
N GLY A 159 10.75 1.60 -3.40
CA GLY A 159 10.93 0.64 -4.49
C GLY A 159 10.14 1.00 -5.77
N THR A 160 8.97 1.61 -5.65
CA THR A 160 8.20 2.01 -6.84
C THR A 160 8.87 3.16 -7.58
N GLY A 161 9.38 4.17 -6.88
CA GLY A 161 10.12 5.27 -7.51
C GLY A 161 11.43 4.78 -8.16
N GLN A 162 12.16 3.89 -7.50
CA GLN A 162 13.36 3.24 -8.03
C GLN A 162 13.09 2.47 -9.34
N ALA A 163 12.05 1.65 -9.38
CA ALA A 163 11.74 0.90 -10.59
C ALA A 163 11.20 1.81 -11.71
N MET A 164 10.42 2.83 -11.34
CA MET A 164 9.90 3.80 -12.30
C MET A 164 10.98 4.70 -12.90
N SER A 165 12.06 5.04 -12.20
CA SER A 165 13.16 5.80 -12.79
C SER A 165 13.82 5.03 -13.94
N VAL A 166 13.96 3.69 -13.80
CA VAL A 166 14.45 2.82 -14.87
C VAL A 166 13.45 2.77 -16.04
N LEU A 167 12.15 2.68 -15.75
CA LEU A 167 11.11 2.67 -16.78
C LEU A 167 11.03 4.01 -17.55
N ILE A 168 11.14 5.14 -16.84
CA ILE A 168 11.19 6.48 -17.44
C ILE A 168 12.38 6.58 -18.38
N ALA A 169 13.57 6.15 -17.92
CA ALA A 169 14.77 6.14 -18.76
C ALA A 169 14.60 5.28 -20.01
N ASP A 170 13.99 4.09 -19.90
CA ASP A 170 13.72 3.25 -21.07
C ASP A 170 12.73 3.86 -22.06
N VAL A 171 11.71 4.56 -21.56
CA VAL A 171 10.76 5.26 -22.42
C VAL A 171 11.44 6.41 -23.14
N VAL A 172 12.18 7.25 -22.41
CA VAL A 172 12.86 8.42 -22.95
C VAL A 172 13.95 8.04 -23.95
N ARG A 173 14.75 7.01 -23.64
CA ARG A 173 15.85 6.58 -24.52
C ARG A 173 15.36 6.05 -25.86
N ARG A 174 14.17 5.43 -25.91
CA ARG A 174 13.53 4.99 -27.17
C ARG A 174 13.15 6.20 -28.03
N ASP A 175 12.55 7.23 -27.42
CA ASP A 175 12.15 8.45 -28.12
C ASP A 175 13.37 9.23 -28.65
N LEU A 176 14.50 9.14 -27.95
CA LEU A 176 15.79 9.70 -28.37
C LEU A 176 16.58 8.81 -29.35
N GLY A 177 16.08 7.63 -29.71
CA GLY A 177 16.76 6.71 -30.62
C GLY A 177 18.01 6.03 -30.05
N ILE A 178 18.15 5.99 -28.72
CA ILE A 178 19.27 5.31 -28.03
C ILE A 178 18.95 3.81 -27.93
N GLY A 179 19.97 2.97 -28.19
CA GLY A 179 19.88 1.52 -28.16
C GLY A 179 19.64 0.93 -26.76
N ARG A 180 19.57 -0.40 -26.72
CA ARG A 180 19.39 -1.18 -25.48
C ARG A 180 20.75 -1.42 -24.83
N TYR A 181 20.83 -1.39 -23.50
CA TYR A 181 21.97 -1.94 -22.77
C TYR A 181 22.11 -3.46 -23.01
N ILE A 182 23.34 -3.91 -23.25
CA ILE A 182 23.70 -5.33 -23.37
C ILE A 182 24.75 -5.63 -22.30
N ALA A 183 24.30 -6.29 -21.22
CA ALA A 183 25.16 -6.68 -20.11
C ALA A 183 26.17 -7.74 -20.54
N THR A 184 27.41 -7.57 -20.11
CA THR A 184 28.45 -8.59 -20.19
C THR A 184 28.30 -9.60 -19.07
N GLN A 185 28.87 -10.80 -19.26
CA GLN A 185 28.86 -11.83 -18.21
C GLN A 185 29.53 -11.32 -16.92
N GLY A 186 30.62 -10.56 -17.04
CA GLY A 186 31.32 -9.99 -15.89
C GLY A 186 30.43 -9.05 -15.07
N GLU A 187 29.64 -8.19 -15.71
CA GLU A 187 28.71 -7.27 -15.04
C GLU A 187 27.56 -8.01 -14.34
N ILE A 188 27.07 -9.11 -14.94
CA ILE A 188 26.02 -9.95 -14.34
C ILE A 188 26.56 -10.63 -13.09
N GLU A 189 27.72 -11.29 -13.18
CA GLU A 189 28.31 -12.00 -12.04
C GLU A 189 28.75 -11.04 -10.94
N ARG A 190 29.23 -9.85 -11.30
CA ARG A 190 29.52 -8.78 -10.35
C ARG A 190 28.30 -8.44 -9.47
N LEU A 191 27.10 -8.32 -10.05
CA LEU A 191 25.89 -8.03 -9.28
C LEU A 191 25.36 -9.22 -8.48
N LYS A 192 25.58 -10.46 -8.95
CA LYS A 192 25.32 -11.68 -8.16
C LYS A 192 26.18 -11.74 -6.90
N GLU A 193 27.37 -11.14 -6.94
CA GLU A 193 28.23 -10.98 -5.76
C GLU A 193 27.84 -9.77 -4.90
N GLU A 194 27.62 -8.61 -5.52
CA GLU A 194 27.34 -7.35 -4.82
C GLU A 194 26.05 -7.40 -3.97
N ILE A 195 24.95 -7.94 -4.49
CA ILE A 195 23.65 -7.87 -3.79
C ILE A 195 23.67 -8.68 -2.47
N PRO A 196 24.16 -9.94 -2.42
CA PRO A 196 24.32 -10.67 -1.17
C PRO A 196 25.35 -10.05 -0.22
N LEU A 197 26.43 -9.46 -0.74
CA LEU A 197 27.37 -8.67 0.07
C LEU A 197 26.68 -7.46 0.70
N TYR A 198 25.93 -6.70 -0.10
CA TYR A 198 25.19 -5.53 0.34
C TYR A 198 24.17 -5.88 1.42
N LYS A 199 23.48 -7.03 1.33
CA LYS A 199 22.57 -7.50 2.39
C LYS A 199 23.25 -7.72 3.75
N ARG A 200 24.55 -8.03 3.77
CA ARG A 200 25.32 -8.25 5.01
C ARG A 200 25.67 -6.93 5.69
N VAL A 201 25.94 -5.89 4.92
CA VAL A 201 26.34 -4.57 5.42
C VAL A 201 25.14 -3.65 5.64
N GLN A 202 24.10 -3.78 4.82
CA GLN A 202 22.90 -2.96 4.83
C GLN A 202 21.63 -3.83 4.76
N HIS A 203 20.54 -3.36 5.36
CA HIS A 203 19.27 -4.07 5.26
C HIS A 203 18.66 -3.93 3.85
N LEU A 204 18.37 -5.04 3.15
CA LEU A 204 17.46 -5.09 2.00
C LEU A 204 16.09 -5.66 2.38
N GLN A 205 15.02 -5.04 1.89
CA GLN A 205 13.62 -5.50 2.03
C GLN A 205 13.30 -6.77 1.22
N TYR A 206 14.12 -7.06 0.21
CA TYR A 206 14.02 -8.23 -0.65
C TYR A 206 15.42 -8.65 -1.07
N LEU A 207 15.77 -9.91 -0.87
CA LEU A 207 17.01 -10.47 -1.38
C LEU A 207 16.65 -11.31 -2.62
N PRO A 208 16.91 -10.83 -3.84
CA PRO A 208 16.63 -11.59 -5.04
C PRO A 208 17.52 -12.84 -5.13
N SER A 209 16.99 -13.90 -5.75
CA SER A 209 17.81 -15.08 -6.06
C SER A 209 18.81 -14.79 -7.17
N VAL A 210 19.81 -15.66 -7.33
CA VAL A 210 20.80 -15.56 -8.42
C VAL A 210 20.11 -15.54 -9.79
N ASP A 211 19.08 -16.37 -9.99
CA ASP A 211 18.30 -16.43 -11.23
C ASP A 211 17.50 -15.15 -11.48
N GLU A 212 16.98 -14.53 -10.41
CA GLU A 212 16.26 -13.26 -10.50
C GLU A 212 17.19 -12.12 -10.89
N ILE A 213 18.39 -12.05 -10.30
CA ILE A 213 19.42 -11.07 -10.66
C ILE A 213 19.83 -11.27 -12.13
N ASP A 214 20.07 -12.51 -12.54
CA ASP A 214 20.44 -12.87 -13.91
C ASP A 214 19.35 -12.46 -14.92
N LEU A 215 18.08 -12.76 -14.59
CA LEU A 215 16.92 -12.42 -15.42
C LEU A 215 16.78 -10.90 -15.60
N ILE A 216 16.90 -10.11 -14.53
CA ILE A 216 16.86 -8.65 -14.61
C ILE A 216 18.04 -8.13 -15.43
N MET A 217 19.26 -8.55 -15.14
CA MET A 217 20.45 -7.99 -15.79
C MET A 217 20.55 -8.30 -17.28
N LYS A 218 20.10 -9.49 -17.71
CA LYS A 218 20.06 -9.84 -19.14
C LYS A 218 18.99 -9.09 -19.92
N ASN A 219 17.93 -8.65 -19.25
CA ASN A 219 16.75 -8.10 -19.92
C ASN A 219 16.48 -6.62 -19.67
N CYS A 220 17.09 -6.01 -18.64
CA CYS A 220 16.90 -4.60 -18.39
C CYS A 220 17.51 -3.77 -19.54
N PRO A 221 16.72 -2.91 -20.22
CA PRO A 221 17.21 -2.14 -21.36
C PRO A 221 18.12 -0.97 -20.98
N ILE A 222 18.28 -0.71 -19.67
CA ILE A 222 19.04 0.39 -19.08
C ILE A 222 20.12 -0.22 -18.20
N CYS A 223 21.33 0.35 -18.26
CA CYS A 223 22.39 -0.04 -17.34
C CYS A 223 22.11 0.59 -15.97
N ILE A 224 21.93 -0.27 -14.97
CA ILE A 224 21.75 0.12 -13.56
C ILE A 224 23.13 0.08 -12.91
N ASN A 225 23.71 1.25 -12.74
CA ASN A 225 25.04 1.44 -12.20
C ASN A 225 24.97 2.28 -10.92
N GLY A 226 26.12 2.63 -10.36
CA GLY A 226 26.14 3.46 -9.17
C GLY A 226 27.54 3.75 -8.66
N GLU A 227 27.60 4.68 -7.72
CA GLU A 227 28.81 5.00 -6.98
C GLU A 227 29.11 3.92 -5.95
N GLY A 228 30.37 3.80 -5.54
CA GLY A 228 30.77 2.89 -4.46
C GLY A 228 30.38 3.47 -3.10
N THR A 229 29.18 3.17 -2.62
CA THR A 229 28.60 3.80 -1.41
C THR A 229 29.06 3.16 -0.11
N GLU A 230 29.39 1.87 -0.12
CA GLU A 230 29.87 1.15 1.08
C GLU A 230 31.38 0.91 0.99
N ASP A 231 32.07 0.82 2.12
CA ASP A 231 33.54 0.64 2.17
C ASP A 231 33.97 -0.76 1.73
N GLU A 232 33.08 -1.74 1.84
CA GLU A 232 33.30 -3.11 1.40
C GLU A 232 33.52 -3.20 -0.10
N GLU A 233 34.47 -4.06 -0.47
CA GLU A 233 34.81 -4.34 -1.87
C GLU A 233 34.37 -5.75 -2.27
N VAL A 234 34.13 -5.90 -3.57
CA VAL A 234 33.98 -7.24 -4.16
C VAL A 234 35.33 -7.96 -4.23
N ALA A 235 35.27 -9.27 -4.02
CA ALA A 235 36.41 -10.17 -4.18
C ALA A 235 36.59 -10.59 -5.64
N GLY A 236 35.48 -10.87 -6.34
CA GLY A 236 35.45 -11.22 -7.76
C GLY A 236 35.11 -10.03 -8.67
N TYR A 237 35.31 -10.21 -9.97
CA TYR A 237 34.84 -9.28 -11.02
C TYR A 237 35.24 -7.80 -10.76
N ARG A 238 36.50 -7.60 -10.40
CA ARG A 238 37.13 -6.29 -10.21
C ARG A 238 37.49 -5.65 -11.55
N ASP A 239 37.64 -4.32 -11.52
CA ASP A 239 38.18 -3.51 -12.63
C ASP A 239 37.45 -3.72 -13.97
N LEU A 240 36.12 -3.91 -13.91
CA LEU A 240 35.29 -4.04 -15.09
C LEU A 240 35.24 -2.70 -15.86
N PRO A 241 35.37 -2.68 -17.20
CA PRO A 241 35.52 -1.44 -17.97
C PRO A 241 34.42 -0.39 -17.79
N ARG A 242 33.20 -0.80 -17.45
CA ARG A 242 32.02 0.07 -17.28
C ARG A 242 31.62 0.27 -15.82
N VAL A 243 32.37 -0.31 -14.88
CA VAL A 243 32.12 -0.17 -13.44
C VAL A 243 33.29 0.61 -12.84
N GLY A 244 33.04 1.88 -12.52
CA GLY A 244 34.10 2.80 -12.06
C GLY A 244 34.66 2.53 -10.65
N THR A 245 34.28 1.45 -9.99
CA THR A 245 34.67 1.14 -8.60
C THR A 245 34.68 -0.36 -8.32
N ASN A 246 35.48 -0.79 -7.35
CA ASN A 246 35.46 -2.14 -6.78
C ASN A 246 34.66 -2.23 -5.46
N ARG A 247 34.15 -1.09 -4.98
CA ARG A 247 33.27 -1.01 -3.81
C ARG A 247 31.83 -1.40 -4.15
N LEU A 248 31.03 -1.71 -3.13
CA LEU A 248 29.62 -2.03 -3.32
C LEU A 248 28.83 -0.81 -3.80
N ARG A 249 28.01 -0.99 -4.83
CA ARG A 249 27.15 0.06 -5.39
C ARG A 249 25.76 -0.02 -4.78
N GLY A 250 25.60 0.54 -3.58
CA GLY A 250 24.36 0.42 -2.81
C GLY A 250 23.12 0.92 -3.54
N GLY A 251 23.24 2.04 -4.27
CA GLY A 251 22.16 2.56 -5.12
C GLY A 251 21.69 1.55 -6.19
N ALA A 252 22.63 0.92 -6.89
CA ALA A 252 22.34 -0.11 -7.88
C ALA A 252 21.70 -1.35 -7.25
N CYS A 253 22.24 -1.80 -6.11
CA CYS A 253 21.71 -2.93 -5.34
C CYS A 253 20.25 -2.70 -4.92
N LEU A 254 19.94 -1.49 -4.42
CA LEU A 254 18.57 -1.10 -4.03
C LEU A 254 17.63 -1.10 -5.23
N VAL A 255 18.01 -0.46 -6.34
CA VAL A 255 17.15 -0.36 -7.54
C VAL A 255 16.83 -1.72 -8.14
N ILE A 256 17.78 -2.66 -8.15
CA ILE A 256 17.55 -4.03 -8.63
C ILE A 256 16.68 -4.79 -7.64
N ALA A 257 17.07 -4.83 -6.36
CA ALA A 257 16.45 -5.70 -5.36
C ALA A 257 15.08 -5.17 -4.86
N GLU A 258 15.05 -3.93 -4.36
CA GLU A 258 13.86 -3.30 -3.79
C GLU A 258 12.98 -2.61 -4.85
N GLY A 259 13.59 -2.22 -5.98
CA GLY A 259 12.89 -1.66 -7.13
C GLY A 259 12.36 -2.75 -8.06
N LEU A 260 13.18 -3.19 -9.00
CA LEU A 260 12.75 -4.05 -10.11
C LEU A 260 12.21 -5.41 -9.65
N CYS A 261 12.93 -6.14 -8.79
CA CYS A 261 12.49 -7.46 -8.33
C CYS A 261 11.28 -7.35 -7.40
N LEU A 262 11.39 -6.58 -6.32
CA LEU A 262 10.33 -6.50 -5.31
C LEU A 262 9.04 -5.83 -5.81
N LYS A 263 9.13 -4.82 -6.69
CA LYS A 263 7.97 -4.10 -7.21
C LYS A 263 7.54 -4.54 -8.61
N ALA A 264 8.12 -5.59 -9.17
CA ALA A 264 7.76 -6.13 -10.48
C ALA A 264 6.23 -6.25 -10.70
N PRO A 265 5.40 -6.78 -9.76
CA PRO A 265 3.96 -6.88 -10.00
C PRO A 265 3.28 -5.52 -10.25
N LYS A 266 3.69 -4.49 -9.49
CA LYS A 266 3.15 -3.12 -9.63
C LYS A 266 3.63 -2.49 -10.94
N ILE A 267 4.90 -2.67 -11.32
CA ILE A 267 5.46 -2.13 -12.56
C ILE A 267 4.85 -2.82 -13.79
N ASN A 268 4.59 -4.12 -13.71
CA ASN A 268 3.95 -4.89 -14.78
C ASN A 268 2.55 -4.34 -15.14
N LYS A 269 1.79 -3.84 -14.15
CA LYS A 269 0.51 -3.15 -14.39
C LYS A 269 0.67 -1.95 -15.32
N HIS A 270 1.70 -1.13 -15.10
CA HIS A 270 1.98 0.05 -15.93
C HIS A 270 2.49 -0.33 -17.33
N ILE A 271 3.39 -1.32 -17.42
CA ILE A 271 3.88 -1.86 -18.69
C ILE A 271 2.72 -2.35 -19.57
N LYS A 272 1.81 -3.15 -19.00
CA LYS A 272 0.63 -3.67 -19.71
C LYS A 272 -0.30 -2.56 -20.18
N LYS A 273 -0.54 -1.55 -19.33
CA LYS A 273 -1.37 -0.39 -19.69
C LYS A 273 -0.77 0.43 -20.83
N LEU A 274 0.55 0.56 -20.85
CA LEU A 274 1.29 1.31 -21.88
C LEU A 274 1.64 0.49 -23.12
N LYS A 275 1.42 -0.84 -23.08
CA LYS A 275 1.85 -1.79 -24.12
C LYS A 275 3.33 -1.63 -24.47
N LEU A 276 4.19 -1.44 -23.47
CA LEU A 276 5.63 -1.29 -23.68
C LEU A 276 6.29 -2.65 -23.97
N PRO A 277 6.85 -2.87 -25.17
CA PRO A 277 7.50 -4.13 -25.49
C PRO A 277 8.87 -4.24 -24.81
N GLY A 278 9.34 -5.45 -24.54
CA GLY A 278 10.68 -5.73 -24.02
C GLY A 278 10.78 -5.78 -22.49
N TRP A 279 9.64 -5.73 -21.80
CA TRP A 279 9.53 -5.83 -20.34
C TRP A 279 8.80 -7.10 -19.86
N GLU A 280 8.55 -8.04 -20.76
CA GLU A 280 7.82 -9.28 -20.50
C GLU A 280 8.54 -10.16 -19.45
N PHE A 281 9.85 -9.97 -19.27
CA PHE A 281 10.63 -10.67 -18.25
C PHE A 281 10.15 -10.40 -16.81
N LEU A 282 9.49 -9.26 -16.55
CA LEU A 282 8.92 -8.98 -15.22
C LEU A 282 7.70 -9.86 -14.89
N GLU A 283 7.09 -10.52 -15.87
CA GLU A 283 5.97 -11.42 -15.63
C GLU A 283 6.35 -12.62 -14.76
N HIS A 284 7.61 -13.07 -14.84
CA HIS A 284 8.15 -14.16 -14.00
C HIS A 284 8.09 -13.84 -12.50
N PHE A 285 8.11 -12.56 -12.13
CA PHE A 285 8.03 -12.10 -10.75
C PHE A 285 6.58 -11.88 -10.29
N ALA A 286 5.66 -11.67 -11.24
CA ALA A 286 4.25 -11.43 -10.95
C ALA A 286 3.47 -12.72 -10.64
N THR A 287 3.94 -13.88 -11.11
CA THR A 287 3.27 -15.18 -10.97
C THR A 287 3.65 -15.96 -9.71
N LYS A 288 4.62 -15.50 -8.90
CA LYS A 288 4.95 -16.13 -7.61
C LYS A 288 3.89 -15.79 -6.56
N GLY A 289 2.70 -16.41 -6.67
CA GLY A 289 1.63 -16.28 -5.66
C GLY A 289 0.36 -17.09 -5.89
N VAL A 290 -0.10 -17.27 -7.13
CA VAL A 290 -1.24 -18.13 -7.54
C VAL A 290 -1.09 -18.36 -9.04
N GLU A 291 -0.99 -19.61 -9.51
CA GLU A 291 -1.29 -19.91 -10.92
C GLU A 291 -2.81 -19.93 -11.05
N PRO A 292 -3.43 -19.00 -11.79
CA PRO A 292 -4.83 -19.16 -12.14
C PRO A 292 -4.90 -20.30 -13.16
N SER A 293 -5.57 -21.40 -12.80
CA SER A 293 -6.08 -22.33 -13.80
C SER A 293 -6.98 -21.53 -14.74
N LYS A 294 -6.53 -21.30 -15.98
CA LYS A 294 -7.23 -20.48 -16.97
C LYS A 294 -8.59 -21.04 -17.44
N ASP A 295 -9.05 -22.17 -16.89
CA ASP A 295 -10.20 -22.93 -17.40
C ASP A 295 -11.33 -23.24 -16.40
N SER A 296 -11.35 -22.66 -15.20
CA SER A 296 -12.50 -22.81 -14.28
C SER A 296 -13.14 -21.47 -13.95
N LYS A 297 -14.47 -21.39 -14.00
CA LYS A 297 -15.28 -20.27 -13.47
C LYS A 297 -15.22 -20.19 -11.92
N GLU A 298 -14.21 -20.79 -11.31
CA GLU A 298 -14.09 -20.93 -9.86
C GLU A 298 -13.23 -19.80 -9.29
N ILE A 299 -13.59 -19.34 -8.10
CA ILE A 299 -12.85 -18.32 -7.35
C ILE A 299 -11.48 -18.91 -7.01
N PRO A 300 -10.35 -18.25 -7.37
CA PRO A 300 -9.02 -18.79 -7.13
C PRO A 300 -8.78 -19.01 -5.64
N ALA A 301 -8.35 -20.22 -5.26
CA ALA A 301 -7.95 -20.50 -3.89
C ALA A 301 -6.75 -19.62 -3.48
N ILE A 302 -6.85 -19.03 -2.30
CA ILE A 302 -5.86 -18.09 -1.79
C ILE A 302 -4.97 -18.81 -0.75
N PRO A 303 -3.73 -19.21 -1.08
CA PRO A 303 -2.90 -20.01 -0.18
C PRO A 303 -2.30 -19.19 0.97
N PRO A 304 -2.05 -19.77 2.15
CA PRO A 304 -1.43 -19.05 3.27
C PRO A 304 -0.01 -18.56 2.94
N SER A 305 0.37 -17.37 3.40
CA SER A 305 1.70 -16.77 3.18
C SER A 305 2.49 -16.62 4.48
N TYR A 306 3.68 -17.23 4.54
CA TYR A 306 4.56 -17.17 5.72
C TYR A 306 5.54 -15.99 5.72
N LYS A 307 5.52 -15.15 4.67
CA LYS A 307 6.52 -14.08 4.47
C LYS A 307 6.61 -13.09 5.64
N TYR A 308 5.50 -12.79 6.31
CA TYR A 308 5.48 -11.81 7.41
C TYR A 308 6.08 -12.34 8.72
N ILE A 309 6.15 -13.67 8.90
CA ILE A 309 6.70 -14.34 10.09
C ILE A 309 8.21 -14.62 9.93
N GLY A 310 8.72 -14.66 8.69
CA GLY A 310 10.12 -15.00 8.42
C GLY A 310 11.18 -14.08 9.04
N GLU A 311 10.78 -12.91 9.54
CA GLU A 311 11.65 -11.90 10.15
C GLU A 311 11.22 -11.54 11.58
N VAL A 312 10.66 -12.49 12.34
CA VAL A 312 10.31 -12.26 13.75
C VAL A 312 11.59 -12.07 14.56
N ILE A 313 11.69 -10.92 15.22
CA ILE A 313 12.78 -10.55 16.14
C ILE A 313 12.28 -10.71 17.57
N ALA A 314 13.17 -10.97 18.52
CA ALA A 314 12.84 -10.95 19.94
C ALA A 314 12.10 -9.66 20.33
N GLY A 315 11.02 -9.80 21.11
CA GLY A 315 10.15 -8.69 21.52
C GLY A 315 9.03 -8.33 20.55
N ARG A 316 8.95 -8.95 19.35
CA ARG A 316 7.81 -8.80 18.43
C ARG A 316 6.91 -10.04 18.52
N PRO A 317 5.71 -9.96 19.10
CA PRO A 317 4.83 -11.11 19.21
C PRO A 317 4.29 -11.53 17.84
N VAL A 318 4.13 -12.84 17.65
CA VAL A 318 3.36 -13.39 16.53
C VAL A 318 1.91 -13.49 17.00
N LEU A 319 1.06 -12.61 16.48
CA LEU A 319 -0.35 -12.52 16.91
C LEU A 319 -1.18 -13.69 16.35
N SER A 320 -0.93 -14.09 15.10
CA SER A 320 -1.56 -15.24 14.47
C SER A 320 -0.62 -15.88 13.46
N HIS A 321 -0.80 -17.18 13.21
CA HIS A 321 -0.22 -17.87 12.06
C HIS A 321 -1.04 -17.60 10.78
N PRO A 322 -0.45 -17.82 9.59
CA PRO A 322 -1.08 -17.46 8.33
C PRO A 322 -2.40 -18.21 8.13
N SER A 323 -3.46 -17.48 7.78
CA SER A 323 -4.80 -18.03 7.49
C SER A 323 -5.31 -19.05 8.53
N ARG A 324 -4.95 -18.87 9.82
CA ARG A 324 -5.30 -19.80 10.91
C ARG A 324 -6.61 -19.38 11.58
N LYS A 325 -7.48 -20.35 11.82
CA LYS A 325 -8.70 -20.23 12.64
C LYS A 325 -8.37 -19.65 14.02
N GLY A 326 -9.18 -18.71 14.50
CA GLY A 326 -8.94 -17.95 15.73
C GLY A 326 -7.94 -16.79 15.61
N GLY A 327 -7.39 -16.54 14.41
CA GLY A 327 -6.70 -15.29 14.11
C GLY A 327 -7.67 -14.11 14.00
N PHE A 328 -7.22 -12.99 13.43
CA PHE A 328 -8.11 -11.87 13.14
C PHE A 328 -9.12 -12.23 12.04
N ARG A 329 -10.41 -12.05 12.31
CA ARG A 329 -11.47 -12.24 11.31
C ARG A 329 -11.52 -11.06 10.35
N LEU A 330 -11.43 -11.32 9.05
CA LEU A 330 -11.48 -10.27 8.04
C LEU A 330 -12.89 -9.66 7.95
N ARG A 331 -12.98 -8.34 8.10
CA ARG A 331 -14.15 -7.55 7.74
C ARG A 331 -13.74 -6.45 6.77
N TYR A 332 -14.42 -6.38 5.62
CA TYR A 332 -14.18 -5.29 4.69
C TYR A 332 -14.80 -4.00 5.21
N GLY A 333 -14.03 -2.92 5.24
CA GLY A 333 -14.55 -1.61 5.60
C GLY A 333 -13.47 -0.61 5.96
N ARG A 334 -13.87 0.63 6.23
CA ARG A 334 -12.95 1.72 6.57
C ARG A 334 -13.50 2.51 7.75
N ALA A 335 -12.85 2.37 8.91
CA ALA A 335 -13.13 3.22 10.05
C ALA A 335 -12.67 4.66 9.78
N ARG A 336 -13.20 5.63 10.54
CA ARG A 336 -12.74 7.03 10.50
C ARG A 336 -11.25 7.17 10.81
N THR A 337 -10.76 6.28 11.67
CA THR A 337 -9.36 6.16 12.11
C THR A 337 -8.52 5.28 11.19
N ALA A 338 -9.10 4.72 10.11
CA ALA A 338 -8.44 3.77 9.22
C ALA A 338 -8.47 4.21 7.74
N GLY A 339 -7.72 3.49 6.89
CA GLY A 339 -7.41 3.87 5.50
C GLY A 339 -5.94 4.23 5.32
N LEU A 340 -5.52 4.48 4.08
CA LEU A 340 -4.15 4.94 3.77
C LEU A 340 -3.06 4.07 4.46
N ALA A 341 -3.12 2.76 4.27
CA ALA A 341 -2.27 1.73 4.90
C ALA A 341 -2.53 1.45 6.39
N SER A 342 -3.60 1.97 6.99
CA SER A 342 -4.02 1.61 8.35
C SER A 342 -5.31 0.77 8.37
N THR A 343 -5.36 -0.17 9.31
CA THR A 343 -6.48 -1.09 9.58
C THR A 343 -7.05 -0.82 10.96
N ALA A 344 -8.32 -1.18 11.18
CA ALA A 344 -8.96 -0.99 12.48
C ALA A 344 -9.14 -2.31 13.24
N ILE A 345 -8.91 -2.30 14.55
CA ILE A 345 -9.02 -3.45 15.46
C ILE A 345 -9.88 -3.03 16.67
N ASN A 346 -10.63 -3.97 17.25
CA ASN A 346 -11.38 -3.71 18.47
C ASN A 346 -10.42 -3.39 19.64
N PRO A 347 -10.65 -2.30 20.41
CA PRO A 347 -9.82 -1.95 21.56
C PRO A 347 -9.70 -3.07 22.62
N ALA A 348 -10.73 -3.86 22.86
CA ALA A 348 -10.67 -4.98 23.78
C ALA A 348 -9.60 -6.00 23.36
N THR A 349 -9.44 -6.28 22.06
CA THR A 349 -8.34 -7.10 21.53
C THR A 349 -6.98 -6.45 21.83
N MET A 350 -6.87 -5.15 21.59
CA MET A 350 -5.62 -4.40 21.79
C MET A 350 -5.14 -4.50 23.25
N PHE A 351 -6.04 -4.27 24.21
CA PHE A 351 -5.73 -4.37 25.63
C PHE A 351 -5.48 -5.82 26.09
N LEU A 352 -6.27 -6.77 25.59
CA LEU A 352 -6.13 -8.20 25.94
C LEU A 352 -4.78 -8.78 25.50
N LEU A 353 -4.23 -8.28 24.40
CA LEU A 353 -2.91 -8.65 23.90
C LEU A 353 -1.79 -7.84 24.58
N ASP A 354 -1.89 -7.65 25.89
CA ASP A 354 -0.94 -6.90 26.73
C ASP A 354 -0.59 -5.51 26.19
N SER A 355 -1.52 -4.87 25.48
CA SER A 355 -1.28 -3.58 24.81
C SER A 355 -0.07 -3.58 23.85
N PHE A 356 0.30 -4.72 23.26
CA PHE A 356 1.31 -4.74 22.19
C PHE A 356 0.84 -3.97 20.95
N ILE A 357 -0.47 -4.04 20.67
CA ILE A 357 -1.11 -3.23 19.65
C ILE A 357 -1.61 -1.96 20.32
N THR A 358 -0.98 -0.84 20.01
CA THR A 358 -1.40 0.50 20.45
C THR A 358 -1.64 1.37 19.23
N VAL A 359 -2.20 2.57 19.44
CA VAL A 359 -2.40 3.54 18.36
C VAL A 359 -1.04 3.91 17.77
N GLY A 360 -0.78 3.49 16.53
CA GLY A 360 0.50 3.72 15.85
C GLY A 360 1.43 2.50 15.81
N THR A 361 1.11 1.38 16.48
CA THR A 361 1.89 0.15 16.36
C THR A 361 1.84 -0.35 14.91
N GLN A 362 3.00 -0.38 14.25
CA GLN A 362 3.13 -1.01 12.95
C GLN A 362 3.15 -2.54 13.10
N MET A 363 2.18 -3.20 12.47
CA MET A 363 2.10 -4.65 12.38
C MET A 363 2.53 -5.11 10.99
N LYS A 364 3.18 -6.27 10.91
CA LYS A 364 3.38 -6.97 9.63
C LYS A 364 2.18 -7.88 9.38
N THR A 365 1.62 -7.81 8.18
CA THR A 365 0.40 -8.53 7.81
C THR A 365 0.68 -9.58 6.75
N GLU A 366 -0.12 -10.64 6.76
CA GLU A 366 -0.11 -11.62 5.67
C GLU A 366 -0.62 -10.99 4.36
N ARG A 367 -1.72 -10.23 4.46
CA ARG A 367 -2.50 -9.63 3.38
C ARG A 367 -3.18 -8.35 3.90
N PRO A 368 -3.59 -7.42 3.02
CA PRO A 368 -3.26 -7.34 1.59
C PRO A 368 -1.85 -6.77 1.31
N GLY A 369 -1.26 -6.06 2.27
CA GLY A 369 0.07 -5.47 2.18
C GLY A 369 1.07 -6.11 3.14
N LYS A 370 2.33 -5.64 3.09
CA LYS A 370 3.42 -6.11 3.99
C LYS A 370 3.27 -5.65 5.43
N GLY A 371 2.56 -4.55 5.66
CA GLY A 371 2.34 -4.04 6.98
C GLY A 371 1.22 -3.02 7.01
N THR A 372 0.76 -2.76 8.22
CA THR A 372 -0.31 -1.84 8.51
C THR A 372 -0.09 -1.18 9.87
N ILE A 373 -0.81 -0.10 10.13
CA ILE A 373 -0.93 0.48 11.46
C ILE A 373 -2.28 0.06 12.04
N GLY A 374 -2.26 -0.49 13.25
CA GLY A 374 -3.48 -0.80 13.98
C GLY A 374 -4.08 0.47 14.59
N THR A 375 -5.34 0.75 14.30
CA THR A 375 -6.11 1.84 14.89
C THR A 375 -7.39 1.32 15.56
N PRO A 376 -7.95 2.02 16.55
CA PRO A 376 -9.11 1.51 17.28
C PRO A 376 -10.41 1.67 16.48
N CYS A 377 -11.28 0.66 16.56
CA CYS A 377 -12.68 0.71 16.16
C CYS A 377 -13.54 -0.06 17.16
N ASP A 378 -14.42 0.62 17.87
CA ASP A 378 -15.31 0.09 18.91
C ASP A 378 -16.63 -0.48 18.36
N GLN A 379 -16.83 -0.45 17.04
CA GLN A 379 -18.05 -0.92 16.37
C GLN A 379 -17.93 -2.33 15.77
N ILE A 380 -16.72 -2.90 15.77
CA ILE A 380 -16.44 -4.25 15.29
C ILE A 380 -16.29 -5.21 16.47
N GLU A 381 -16.42 -6.51 16.23
CA GLU A 381 -16.37 -7.50 17.30
C GLU A 381 -14.96 -7.66 17.89
N GLY A 382 -14.90 -7.80 19.21
CA GLY A 382 -13.68 -8.07 19.97
C GLY A 382 -13.38 -9.57 20.11
N PRO A 383 -12.43 -9.94 20.98
CA PRO A 383 -11.96 -11.31 21.09
C PRO A 383 -12.97 -12.21 21.79
N ILE A 384 -12.88 -13.51 21.50
CA ILE A 384 -13.58 -14.56 22.25
C ILE A 384 -12.58 -15.29 23.11
N VAL A 385 -12.87 -15.38 24.41
CA VAL A 385 -11.97 -15.93 25.42
C VAL A 385 -12.63 -17.05 26.20
N LEU A 386 -11.83 -18.07 26.53
CA LEU A 386 -12.17 -19.09 27.49
C LEU A 386 -11.66 -18.65 28.86
N LEU A 387 -12.54 -18.61 29.85
CA LEU A 387 -12.23 -18.27 31.23
C LEU A 387 -11.76 -19.49 32.03
N LEU A 388 -11.14 -19.24 33.19
CA LEU A 388 -10.67 -20.31 34.08
C LEU A 388 -11.81 -21.19 34.61
N ASN A 389 -13.02 -20.65 34.74
CA ASN A 389 -14.21 -21.39 35.17
C ASN A 389 -14.84 -22.25 34.05
N GLY A 390 -14.35 -22.13 32.81
CA GLY A 390 -14.84 -22.88 31.65
C GLY A 390 -15.80 -22.11 30.74
N ASP A 391 -16.22 -20.89 31.13
CA ASP A 391 -17.11 -20.08 30.31
C ASP A 391 -16.40 -19.56 29.05
N LEU A 392 -17.12 -19.54 27.94
CA LEU A 392 -16.69 -18.93 26.68
C LEU A 392 -17.40 -17.58 26.52
N VAL A 393 -16.65 -16.49 26.49
CA VAL A 393 -17.20 -15.13 26.52
C VAL A 393 -16.58 -14.29 25.40
N GLN A 394 -17.42 -13.55 24.68
CA GLN A 394 -16.98 -12.52 23.74
C GLN A 394 -16.89 -11.17 24.46
N ILE A 395 -15.76 -10.47 24.30
CA ILE A 395 -15.48 -9.20 24.98
C ILE A 395 -15.40 -8.09 23.92
N ASN A 396 -16.44 -7.28 23.76
CA ASN A 396 -16.47 -6.22 22.75
C ASN A 396 -16.01 -4.84 23.26
N ASP A 397 -15.91 -4.67 24.58
CA ASP A 397 -15.56 -3.40 25.22
C ASP A 397 -14.45 -3.62 26.27
N VAL A 398 -13.51 -2.68 26.33
CA VAL A 398 -12.35 -2.68 27.25
C VAL A 398 -12.80 -2.80 28.71
N LYS A 399 -13.96 -2.23 29.07
CA LYS A 399 -14.47 -2.30 30.45
C LYS A 399 -14.80 -3.72 30.94
N TYR A 400 -14.94 -4.68 30.03
CA TYR A 400 -15.28 -6.07 30.35
C TYR A 400 -14.08 -7.02 30.25
N ILE A 401 -12.86 -6.50 30.10
CA ILE A 401 -11.65 -7.32 30.14
C ILE A 401 -11.51 -7.93 31.53
N ARG A 402 -11.21 -9.22 31.56
CA ARG A 402 -11.08 -10.00 32.79
C ARG A 402 -9.66 -10.51 32.96
N ASN A 403 -9.25 -10.72 34.21
CA ASN A 403 -7.93 -11.25 34.56
C ASN A 403 -7.89 -12.79 34.62
N ASP A 404 -9.05 -13.45 34.64
CA ASP A 404 -9.20 -14.91 34.75
C ASP A 404 -9.34 -15.59 33.38
N ILE A 405 -8.62 -15.07 32.38
CA ILE A 405 -8.62 -15.60 31.02
C ILE A 405 -7.66 -16.78 30.94
N LYS A 406 -8.21 -17.96 30.61
CA LYS A 406 -7.45 -19.19 30.41
C LYS A 406 -6.83 -19.26 29.02
N LYS A 407 -7.58 -18.84 27.99
CA LYS A 407 -7.14 -18.91 26.59
C LYS A 407 -7.91 -17.93 25.72
N ILE A 408 -7.21 -17.27 24.81
CA ILE A 408 -7.84 -16.53 23.71
C ILE A 408 -8.16 -17.54 22.60
N ILE A 409 -9.45 -17.68 22.27
CA ILE A 409 -9.93 -18.61 21.24
C ILE A 409 -9.93 -17.93 19.88
N ASP A 410 -10.27 -16.65 19.86
CA ASP A 410 -10.36 -15.83 18.67
C ASP A 410 -9.97 -14.37 18.98
N LEU A 411 -9.24 -13.72 18.08
CA LEU A 411 -8.72 -12.36 18.27
C LEU A 411 -9.73 -11.23 18.00
N GLY A 412 -10.90 -11.54 17.44
CA GLY A 412 -11.90 -10.59 17.01
C GLY A 412 -11.71 -10.16 15.55
N GLU A 413 -12.43 -9.14 15.16
CA GLU A 413 -12.42 -8.62 13.79
C GLU A 413 -11.25 -7.67 13.54
N ILE A 414 -10.76 -7.68 12.30
CA ILE A 414 -9.91 -6.64 11.73
C ILE A 414 -10.59 -6.03 10.51
N LEU A 415 -10.76 -4.70 10.56
CA LEU A 415 -11.39 -3.94 9.50
C LEU A 415 -10.33 -3.50 8.48
N ILE A 416 -10.41 -4.04 7.27
CA ILE A 416 -9.46 -3.75 6.19
C ILE A 416 -10.15 -2.99 5.05
N PRO A 417 -9.69 -1.78 4.70
CA PRO A 417 -10.24 -1.02 3.59
C PRO A 417 -10.02 -1.72 2.25
N TYR A 418 -11.05 -1.75 1.40
CA TYR A 418 -10.94 -2.28 0.04
C TYR A 418 -9.82 -1.63 -0.78
N GLY A 419 -9.57 -0.33 -0.57
CA GLY A 419 -8.48 0.40 -1.22
C GLY A 419 -7.09 -0.21 -0.99
N GLU A 420 -6.87 -0.88 0.15
CA GLU A 420 -5.60 -1.56 0.44
C GLU A 420 -5.37 -2.77 -0.48
N PHE A 421 -6.43 -3.48 -0.87
CA PHE A 421 -6.33 -4.59 -1.83
C PHE A 421 -6.03 -4.09 -3.24
N ILE A 422 -6.66 -2.99 -3.66
CA ILE A 422 -6.39 -2.36 -4.96
C ILE A 422 -4.94 -1.87 -5.04
N GLU A 423 -4.47 -1.15 -4.01
CA GLU A 423 -3.13 -0.56 -3.98
C GLU A 423 -2.04 -1.63 -4.01
N ASN A 424 -2.23 -2.71 -3.25
CA ASN A 424 -1.27 -3.82 -3.19
C ASN A 424 -1.45 -4.85 -4.31
N ASN A 425 -2.46 -4.70 -5.17
CA ASN A 425 -2.81 -5.67 -6.21
C ASN A 425 -2.97 -7.10 -5.65
N SER A 426 -3.65 -7.21 -4.51
CA SER A 426 -3.94 -8.48 -3.84
C SER A 426 -5.31 -9.01 -4.25
N PHE A 427 -5.45 -10.34 -4.33
CA PHE A 427 -6.77 -10.97 -4.36
C PHE A 427 -7.56 -10.64 -3.09
N LEU A 428 -8.88 -10.59 -3.24
CA LEU A 428 -9.85 -10.40 -2.15
C LEU A 428 -10.19 -11.77 -1.54
N PRO A 429 -9.84 -12.04 -0.28
CA PRO A 429 -10.37 -13.20 0.44
C PRO A 429 -11.88 -13.11 0.60
N ASP A 430 -12.50 -14.25 0.91
CA ASP A 430 -13.92 -14.25 1.25
C ASP A 430 -14.15 -13.36 2.49
N SER A 431 -15.20 -12.53 2.42
CA SER A 431 -15.61 -11.73 3.56
C SER A 431 -16.23 -12.64 4.62
N SER A 432 -16.04 -12.29 5.89
CA SER A 432 -16.95 -12.77 6.94
C SER A 432 -18.37 -12.29 6.63
N TYR A 433 -19.38 -13.07 7.03
CA TYR A 433 -20.78 -12.65 6.95
C TYR A 433 -21.07 -11.70 8.12
N VAL A 434 -21.32 -10.42 7.83
CA VAL A 434 -21.35 -9.31 8.80
C VAL A 434 -22.64 -8.51 8.69
N TYR A 435 -22.93 -7.67 9.68
CA TYR A 435 -24.16 -6.88 9.75
C TYR A 435 -24.41 -6.08 8.46
N GLU A 436 -23.37 -5.43 7.91
CA GLU A 436 -23.52 -4.61 6.71
C GLU A 436 -23.95 -5.43 5.48
N TRP A 437 -23.60 -6.71 5.42
CA TRP A 437 -24.09 -7.60 4.36
C TRP A 437 -25.51 -8.06 4.68
N TRP A 438 -25.75 -8.57 5.90
CA TRP A 438 -27.06 -9.07 6.32
C TRP A 438 -28.17 -8.01 6.17
N ILE A 439 -27.93 -6.76 6.58
CA ILE A 439 -28.92 -5.69 6.48
C ILE A 439 -29.27 -5.38 5.03
N GLN A 440 -28.31 -5.48 4.10
CA GLN A 440 -28.57 -5.28 2.67
C GLN A 440 -29.42 -6.40 2.07
N GLU A 441 -29.28 -7.64 2.56
CA GLU A 441 -30.15 -8.74 2.14
C GLU A 441 -31.59 -8.51 2.62
N LEU A 442 -31.77 -8.06 3.86
CA LEU A 442 -33.08 -7.68 4.39
C LEU A 442 -33.67 -6.47 3.65
N GLN A 443 -32.89 -5.42 3.42
CA GLN A 443 -33.28 -4.26 2.61
C GLN A 443 -33.69 -4.67 1.20
N THR A 444 -32.99 -5.63 0.58
CA THR A 444 -33.33 -6.13 -0.75
C THR A 444 -34.68 -6.87 -0.74
N LYS A 445 -34.92 -7.72 0.26
CA LYS A 445 -36.20 -8.43 0.41
C LYS A 445 -37.37 -7.49 0.60
N GLU A 446 -37.16 -6.43 1.37
CA GLU A 446 -38.20 -5.47 1.74
C GLU A 446 -38.32 -4.29 0.76
N GLY A 447 -37.42 -4.17 -0.22
CA GLY A 447 -37.46 -3.12 -1.23
C GLY A 447 -36.90 -1.76 -0.79
N TYR A 448 -36.05 -1.73 0.24
CA TYR A 448 -35.43 -0.53 0.81
C TYR A 448 -33.91 -0.44 0.57
N LEU A 449 -33.35 -1.24 -0.34
CA LEU A 449 -31.94 -1.15 -0.67
C LEU A 449 -31.62 0.25 -1.26
N PRO A 450 -30.67 1.01 -0.68
CA PRO A 450 -30.36 2.34 -1.17
C PRO A 450 -29.78 2.27 -2.59
N LYS A 451 -30.17 3.23 -3.43
CA LYS A 451 -29.70 3.29 -4.83
C LYS A 451 -28.26 3.77 -4.92
N ASN A 452 -27.87 4.74 -4.09
CA ASN A 452 -26.51 5.24 -4.03
C ASN A 452 -25.86 4.87 -2.69
N THR A 453 -24.54 4.71 -2.71
CA THR A 453 -23.74 4.37 -1.52
C THR A 453 -23.34 5.61 -0.72
N THR A 454 -24.19 6.64 -0.65
CA THR A 454 -23.89 7.84 0.14
C THR A 454 -24.23 7.58 1.61
N PRO A 455 -23.45 8.12 2.58
CA PRO A 455 -23.73 7.91 3.99
C PRO A 455 -25.15 8.29 4.41
N ALA A 456 -25.69 9.39 3.86
CA ALA A 456 -27.03 9.86 4.17
C ALA A 456 -28.12 8.89 3.67
N GLU A 457 -28.00 8.37 2.45
CA GLU A 457 -28.96 7.39 1.91
C GLU A 457 -28.91 6.06 2.66
N ILE A 458 -27.71 5.60 3.02
CA ILE A 458 -27.54 4.36 3.80
C ILE A 458 -28.22 4.50 5.18
N ILE A 459 -27.95 5.60 5.90
CA ILE A 459 -28.58 5.86 7.20
C ILE A 459 -30.10 5.93 7.06
N THR A 460 -30.59 6.64 6.04
CA THR A 460 -32.04 6.78 5.81
C THR A 460 -32.68 5.44 5.49
N ALA A 461 -32.04 4.60 4.67
CA ALA A 461 -32.53 3.27 4.32
C ALA A 461 -32.60 2.35 5.54
N GLU A 462 -31.56 2.32 6.37
CA GLU A 462 -31.55 1.54 7.62
C GLU A 462 -32.64 2.03 8.59
N GLN A 463 -32.76 3.35 8.80
CA GLN A 463 -33.81 3.91 9.67
C GLN A 463 -35.20 3.60 9.14
N THR A 464 -35.43 3.73 7.83
CA THR A 464 -36.73 3.42 7.23
C THR A 464 -37.07 1.94 7.41
N LEU A 465 -36.11 1.05 7.15
CA LEU A 465 -36.29 -0.37 7.35
C LEU A 465 -36.61 -0.71 8.81
N GLN A 466 -35.88 -0.11 9.76
CA GLN A 466 -36.14 -0.29 11.20
C GLN A 466 -37.62 -0.02 11.55
N HIS A 467 -38.17 1.12 11.10
CA HIS A 467 -39.58 1.46 11.36
C HIS A 467 -40.54 0.47 10.70
N VAL A 468 -40.26 0.07 9.44
CA VAL A 468 -41.11 -0.87 8.70
C VAL A 468 -41.15 -2.24 9.37
N ILE A 469 -40.02 -2.73 9.87
CA ILE A 469 -39.94 -4.00 10.58
C ILE A 469 -40.71 -3.91 11.91
N ASP A 470 -40.50 -2.83 12.67
CA ASP A 470 -41.20 -2.61 13.94
C ASP A 470 -42.73 -2.56 13.74
N ASP A 471 -43.21 -1.87 12.69
CA ASP A 471 -44.63 -1.79 12.34
C ASP A 471 -45.20 -3.15 11.92
N LYS A 472 -44.45 -3.93 11.13
CA LYS A 472 -44.89 -5.26 10.66
C LYS A 472 -44.93 -6.30 11.77
N ILE A 473 -44.00 -6.23 12.72
CA ILE A 473 -43.90 -7.17 13.84
C ILE A 473 -44.80 -6.71 15.01
N GLY A 474 -45.10 -5.41 15.11
CA GLY A 474 -45.91 -4.82 16.17
C GLY A 474 -45.14 -4.56 17.45
N ARG A 475 -43.81 -4.62 17.42
CA ARG A 475 -42.90 -4.22 18.51
C ARG A 475 -41.53 -3.87 17.96
N HIS A 476 -40.76 -3.12 18.75
CA HIS A 476 -39.39 -2.77 18.40
C HIS A 476 -38.46 -3.99 18.44
N ILE A 477 -37.67 -4.18 17.38
CA ILE A 477 -36.53 -5.13 17.32
C ILE A 477 -35.27 -4.37 16.89
N ASP A 478 -34.24 -4.31 17.73
CA ASP A 478 -32.94 -3.74 17.32
C ASP A 478 -32.34 -4.59 16.19
N LEU A 479 -32.37 -4.08 14.95
CA LEU A 479 -31.82 -4.80 13.80
C LEU A 479 -30.31 -4.97 13.85
N ARG A 480 -29.61 -4.15 14.62
CA ARG A 480 -28.14 -4.20 14.74
C ARG A 480 -27.69 -5.21 15.79
N ASN A 481 -28.44 -5.31 16.89
CA ASN A 481 -28.16 -6.25 17.98
C ASN A 481 -29.43 -6.98 18.42
N PRO A 482 -30.06 -7.78 17.54
CA PRO A 482 -31.27 -8.49 17.89
C PRO A 482 -30.97 -9.55 18.95
N THR A 483 -31.97 -9.86 19.79
CA THR A 483 -31.90 -11.06 20.63
C THR A 483 -31.82 -12.31 19.75
N PRO A 484 -31.31 -13.46 20.24
CA PRO A 484 -31.31 -14.69 19.45
C PRO A 484 -32.70 -15.05 18.92
N THR A 485 -33.74 -14.93 19.76
CA THR A 485 -35.14 -15.18 19.37
C THR A 485 -35.59 -14.25 18.24
N ASP A 486 -35.26 -12.97 18.31
CA ASP A 486 -35.57 -11.99 17.26
C ASP A 486 -34.82 -12.30 15.96
N ALA A 487 -33.55 -12.69 16.05
CA ALA A 487 -32.75 -13.06 14.88
C ALA A 487 -33.37 -14.25 14.12
N PHE A 488 -33.84 -15.27 14.85
CA PHE A 488 -34.55 -16.40 14.24
C PHE A 488 -35.89 -15.97 13.63
N LEU A 489 -36.67 -15.15 14.34
CA LEU A 489 -37.94 -14.60 13.81
C LEU A 489 -37.71 -13.86 12.49
N LEU A 490 -36.69 -12.99 12.43
CA LEU A 490 -36.36 -12.23 11.23
C LEU A 490 -35.93 -13.15 10.07
N ALA A 491 -35.09 -14.15 10.35
CA ALA A 491 -34.64 -15.10 9.34
C ALA A 491 -35.81 -15.90 8.73
N GLU A 492 -36.71 -16.41 9.57
CA GLU A 492 -37.88 -17.19 9.13
C GLU A 492 -38.91 -16.33 8.39
N GLN A 493 -39.25 -15.17 8.94
CA GLN A 493 -40.30 -14.31 8.38
C GLN A 493 -39.88 -13.68 7.04
N TYR A 494 -38.62 -13.23 6.93
CA TYR A 494 -38.14 -12.50 5.76
C TYR A 494 -37.30 -13.35 4.80
N GLN A 495 -37.06 -14.63 5.13
CA GLN A 495 -36.29 -15.58 4.32
C GLN A 495 -34.91 -15.02 3.96
N VAL A 496 -34.26 -14.46 4.98
CA VAL A 496 -32.86 -14.00 4.96
C VAL A 496 -32.03 -14.95 5.82
N PRO A 497 -30.71 -15.04 5.62
CA PRO A 497 -29.85 -15.80 6.52
C PRO A 497 -29.96 -15.29 7.96
N LEU A 498 -29.60 -16.16 8.91
CA LEU A 498 -29.59 -15.81 10.33
C LEU A 498 -28.65 -14.62 10.59
N HIS A 499 -29.08 -13.69 11.46
CA HIS A 499 -28.29 -12.51 11.81
C HIS A 499 -26.88 -12.93 12.27
N PRO A 500 -25.82 -12.25 11.82
CA PRO A 500 -24.42 -12.64 12.09
C PRO A 500 -24.08 -12.76 13.58
N SER A 501 -24.67 -11.94 14.45
CA SER A 501 -24.46 -12.06 15.92
C SER A 501 -24.96 -13.39 16.52
N SER A 502 -25.84 -14.10 15.82
CA SER A 502 -26.37 -15.41 16.22
C SER A 502 -25.75 -16.56 15.42
N ASN A 503 -24.81 -16.27 14.50
CA ASN A 503 -24.08 -17.30 13.77
C ASN A 503 -22.83 -17.71 14.54
N LEU A 504 -22.74 -19.01 14.84
CA LEU A 504 -21.52 -19.61 15.37
C LEU A 504 -20.53 -19.92 14.23
N PHE A 505 -19.27 -20.20 14.59
CA PHE A 505 -18.23 -20.62 13.65
C PHE A 505 -18.38 -22.10 13.24
N TRP A 506 -19.52 -22.44 12.63
CA TRP A 506 -19.85 -23.81 12.22
C TRP A 506 -18.81 -24.42 11.28
N HIS A 507 -18.13 -23.60 10.47
CA HIS A 507 -17.08 -24.02 9.53
C HIS A 507 -15.74 -24.38 10.21
N ASP A 508 -15.58 -24.05 11.49
CA ASP A 508 -14.33 -24.32 12.20
C ASP A 508 -14.18 -25.79 12.59
N LEU A 509 -15.30 -26.51 12.73
CA LEU A 509 -15.35 -27.92 13.09
C LEU A 509 -15.81 -28.79 11.92
N PRO A 510 -15.29 -30.02 11.79
CA PRO A 510 -15.79 -30.96 10.79
C PRO A 510 -17.20 -31.44 11.14
N VAL A 511 -17.97 -31.84 10.12
CA VAL A 511 -19.34 -32.35 10.28
C VAL A 511 -19.44 -33.49 11.30
N THR A 512 -18.41 -34.33 11.40
CA THR A 512 -18.36 -35.43 12.37
C THR A 512 -18.38 -34.97 13.83
N ASP A 513 -17.81 -33.80 14.13
CA ASP A 513 -17.80 -33.28 15.49
C ASP A 513 -19.13 -32.61 15.84
N HIS A 514 -19.77 -31.97 14.85
CA HIS A 514 -21.16 -31.52 14.98
C HIS A 514 -22.11 -32.68 15.27
N GLN A 515 -21.96 -33.81 14.58
CA GLN A 515 -22.77 -35.01 14.82
C GLN A 515 -22.62 -35.56 16.24
N LYS A 516 -21.39 -35.58 16.78
CA LYS A 516 -21.13 -35.98 18.16
C LYS A 516 -21.79 -35.01 19.15
N LEU A 517 -21.67 -33.71 18.91
CA LEU A 517 -22.29 -32.69 19.75
C LEU A 517 -23.82 -32.84 19.75
N ILE A 518 -24.44 -33.05 18.58
CA ILE A 518 -25.88 -33.29 18.45
C ILE A 518 -26.30 -34.53 19.25
N ALA A 519 -25.55 -35.64 19.16
CA ALA A 519 -25.85 -36.85 19.91
C ALA A 519 -25.77 -36.60 21.43
N SER A 520 -24.71 -35.93 21.89
CA SER A 520 -24.54 -35.59 23.30
C SER A 520 -25.64 -34.67 23.84
N ILE A 521 -26.03 -33.64 23.07
CA ILE A 521 -27.12 -32.73 23.47
C ILE A 521 -28.46 -33.47 23.49
N LYS A 522 -28.72 -34.37 22.56
CA LYS A 522 -29.95 -35.18 22.56
C LYS A 522 -30.04 -36.14 23.75
N GLU A 523 -28.92 -36.70 24.18
CA GLU A 523 -28.86 -37.65 25.28
C GLU A 523 -28.87 -36.96 26.66
N GLN A 524 -28.15 -35.84 26.80
CA GLN A 524 -27.82 -35.24 28.10
C GLN A 524 -28.31 -33.79 28.25
N GLY A 525 -28.70 -33.14 27.15
CA GLY A 525 -29.12 -31.74 27.16
C GLY A 525 -30.47 -31.57 27.84
N THR A 526 -30.60 -30.50 28.63
CA THR A 526 -31.86 -30.07 29.21
C THR A 526 -32.26 -28.75 28.59
N LEU A 527 -33.44 -28.69 27.97
CA LEU A 527 -34.01 -27.43 27.50
C LEU A 527 -34.61 -26.71 28.71
N LEU A 528 -34.04 -25.56 29.05
CA LEU A 528 -34.60 -24.69 30.08
C LEU A 528 -35.80 -23.96 29.47
N THR A 529 -37.00 -24.20 30.00
CA THR A 529 -38.18 -23.37 29.72
C THR A 529 -38.08 -22.04 30.46
N GLU A 530 -38.84 -21.02 30.05
CA GLU A 530 -38.81 -19.66 30.66
C GLU A 530 -39.01 -19.63 32.19
N GLU A 531 -39.50 -20.70 32.82
CA GLU A 531 -39.58 -20.84 34.28
C GLU A 531 -38.22 -21.14 34.97
N HIS A 532 -37.18 -21.47 34.20
CA HIS A 532 -35.84 -21.87 34.68
C HIS A 532 -34.73 -20.83 34.40
N LEU A 533 -35.05 -19.73 33.71
CA LEU A 533 -34.16 -18.59 33.40
C LEU A 533 -34.54 -17.40 34.28
#